data_AF-A0A2V9HTB6-F1
#
_entry.id   AF-A0A2V9HTB6-F1
#
_cell.length_a   1.000
_cell.length_b   1.000
_cell.length_c   1.000
_cell.angle_alpha   90.00
_cell.angle_beta   90.00
_cell.angle_gamma   90.00
#
_symmetry.space_group_name_H-M   'P 1'
#
loop_
_entity.id
_entity.type
_entity.pdbx_description
1 polymer ?
#
loop_
_entity_poly.entity_id
_entity_poly.type
_entity_poly.pdbx_seq_one_letter_code
_entity_poly.pdbx_strand_id
1 'polypeptide(L)'
;MSAFEKHKEELDKFEQMFGRERGRLAVSLDRLTNALVLVGQHGVYCHSQRNPTVPAMDLRIINQELVHAKELVQSVMEEMRRLKEKKENQPFEE
;
A
#
# COMPACT_ATOMS: atom_id res chain seq x y z
N MET A 1 11.02 -5.30 5.38
CA MET A 1 10.75 -3.86 5.55
C MET A 1 9.28 -3.62 5.31
N SER A 2 8.62 -3.04 6.30
CA SER A 2 7.21 -2.63 6.23
C SER A 2 7.03 -1.55 5.16
N ALA A 3 5.81 -1.40 4.66
CA ALA A 3 5.45 -0.28 3.79
C ALA A 3 5.79 1.07 4.41
N PHE A 4 5.63 1.21 5.73
CA PHE A 4 5.89 2.46 6.46
C PHE A 4 7.36 2.85 6.48
N GLU A 5 8.26 1.88 6.55
CA GLU A 5 9.71 2.13 6.55
C GLU A 5 10.19 2.45 5.13
N LYS A 6 9.72 1.67 4.15
CA LYS A 6 10.16 1.77 2.76
C LYS A 6 9.63 3.03 2.07
N HIS A 7 8.42 3.48 2.41
CA HIS A 7 7.74 4.61 1.77
C HIS A 7 7.58 5.81 2.70
N LYS A 8 8.45 5.94 3.71
CA LYS A 8 8.33 6.97 4.75
C LYS A 8 8.24 8.38 4.18
N GLU A 9 9.14 8.74 3.26
CA GLU A 9 9.18 10.09 2.67
C GLU A 9 7.91 10.41 1.87
N GLU A 10 7.40 9.45 1.10
CA GLU A 10 6.15 9.60 0.34
C GLU A 10 4.96 9.73 1.30
N LEU A 11 4.92 8.91 2.35
CA LEU A 11 3.88 8.97 3.38
C LEU A 11 3.89 10.33 4.08
N ASP A 12 5.04 10.81 4.55
CA ASP A 12 5.16 12.10 5.23
C ASP A 12 4.64 13.24 4.33
N LYS A 13 5.02 13.23 3.04
CA LYS A 13 4.54 14.22 2.06
C LYS A 13 3.03 14.15 1.85
N PHE A 14 2.49 12.97 1.55
CA PHE A 14 1.07 12.82 1.20
C PHE A 14 0.14 12.95 2.42
N GLU A 15 0.57 12.49 3.59
CA GLU A 15 -0.16 12.72 4.85
C GLU A 15 -0.20 14.21 5.21
N GLN A 16 0.88 14.96 4.97
CA GLN A 16 0.89 16.41 5.17
C GLN A 16 -0.05 17.14 4.19
N MET A 17 -0.10 16.72 2.92
CA MET A 17 -0.92 17.37 1.90
C MET A 17 -2.41 17.06 2.01
N PHE A 18 -2.78 15.81 2.32
CA PHE A 18 -4.16 15.34 2.22
C PHE A 18 -4.77 14.90 3.55
N GLY A 19 -4.01 14.95 4.63
CA GLY A 19 -4.34 14.32 5.90
C GLY A 19 -4.00 12.84 5.89
N ARG A 20 -3.98 12.24 7.09
CA ARG A 20 -3.43 10.91 7.34
C ARG A 20 -4.08 9.80 6.52
N GLU A 21 -5.40 9.71 6.53
CA GLU A 21 -6.14 8.65 5.82
C GLU A 21 -5.97 8.76 4.30
N ARG A 22 -6.21 9.95 3.75
CA ARG A 22 -6.14 10.20 2.31
C ARG A 22 -4.70 10.10 1.78
N GLY A 23 -3.72 10.55 2.56
CA GLY A 23 -2.31 10.42 2.23
C GLY A 23 -1.85 8.96 2.14
N ARG A 24 -2.25 8.13 3.11
CA ARG A 24 -1.97 6.68 3.09
C ARG A 24 -2.64 5.97 1.91
N LEU A 25 -3.88 6.34 1.58
CA LEU A 25 -4.55 5.81 0.39
C LEU A 25 -3.85 6.24 -0.91
N ALA A 26 -3.35 7.48 -0.98
CA ALA A 26 -2.60 7.95 -2.15
C ALA A 26 -1.32 7.11 -2.38
N VAL A 27 -0.54 6.86 -1.32
CA VAL A 27 0.65 6.00 -1.41
C VAL A 27 0.25 4.56 -1.76
N SER A 28 -0.85 4.05 -1.20
CA SER A 28 -1.36 2.70 -1.54
C SER A 28 -1.67 2.57 -3.04
N LEU A 29 -2.33 3.58 -3.62
CA LEU A 29 -2.65 3.61 -5.06
C LEU A 29 -1.40 3.64 -5.93
N ASP A 30 -0.36 4.34 -5.49
CA ASP A 30 0.92 4.37 -6.18
C ASP A 30 1.60 2.99 -6.18
N ARG A 31 1.57 2.27 -5.05
CA ARG A 31 2.06 0.88 -4.99
C ARG A 31 1.29 -0.07 -5.91
N LEU A 32 -0.03 0.06 -5.96
CA LEU A 32 -0.85 -0.71 -6.91
C LEU A 32 -0.49 -0.39 -8.36
N THR A 33 -0.23 0.88 -8.66
CA THR A 33 0.19 1.32 -10.00
C THR A 33 1.53 0.72 -10.39
N ASN A 34 2.51 0.72 -9.48
CA ASN A 34 3.80 0.08 -9.70
C ASN A 34 3.65 -1.44 -9.94
N ALA A 35 2.79 -2.12 -9.17
CA ALA A 35 2.50 -3.53 -9.40
C ALA A 35 1.91 -3.77 -10.81
N LEU A 36 0.95 -2.94 -11.25
CA LEU A 36 0.36 -3.06 -12.59
C LEU A 36 1.38 -2.87 -13.72
N VAL A 37 2.28 -1.89 -13.58
CA VAL A 37 3.36 -1.67 -14.56
C VAL A 37 4.29 -2.88 -14.64
N LEU A 38 4.67 -3.44 -13.49
CA LEU A 38 5.55 -4.62 -13.43
C LEU A 38 4.87 -5.88 -14.01
N VAL A 39 3.56 -6.03 -13.85
CA VAL A 39 2.80 -7.11 -14.52
C VAL A 39 2.86 -6.97 -16.04
N GLY A 40 2.74 -5.74 -16.57
CA GLY A 40 2.89 -5.48 -18.00
C GLY A 40 4.28 -5.87 -18.53
N GLN A 41 5.33 -5.54 -17.78
CA GLN A 41 6.71 -5.94 -18.11
C GLN A 41 6.89 -7.45 -18.07
N HIS A 42 6.32 -8.13 -17.06
CA HIS A 42 6.35 -9.58 -16.97
C HIS A 42 5.71 -10.24 -18.20
N GLY A 43 4.55 -9.75 -18.67
CA GLY A 43 3.89 -10.28 -19.88
C GLY A 43 4.73 -10.20 -21.16
N VAL A 44 5.64 -9.22 -21.27
CA VAL A 44 6.52 -9.03 -22.42
C VAL A 44 7.84 -9.79 -22.28
N TYR A 45 8.42 -9.83 -21.07
CA TYR A 45 9.77 -10.34 -20.82
C TYR A 45 9.83 -11.70 -20.09
N CYS A 46 8.71 -12.45 -20.00
CA CYS A 46 8.67 -13.76 -19.34
C CYS A 46 9.46 -14.85 -20.11
N HIS A 47 10.79 -14.71 -20.14
CA HIS A 47 11.76 -15.69 -20.65
C HIS A 47 12.71 -16.16 -19.54
N SER A 48 12.49 -15.77 -18.29
CA SER A 48 13.41 -16.12 -17.19
C SER A 48 13.24 -17.56 -16.73
N GLN A 49 13.83 -18.51 -17.48
CA GLN A 49 14.16 -19.87 -16.99
C GLN A 49 15.49 -19.90 -16.22
N ARG A 50 15.82 -18.84 -15.45
CA ARG A 50 17.13 -18.76 -14.77
C ARG A 50 17.24 -19.73 -13.59
N ASN A 51 16.11 -20.08 -12.97
CA ASN A 51 15.98 -21.17 -11.99
C ASN A 51 14.49 -21.51 -11.75
N PRO A 52 14.02 -22.75 -12.04
CA PRO A 52 12.62 -23.15 -11.86
C PRO A 52 12.17 -23.25 -10.39
N THR A 53 13.08 -23.24 -9.42
CA THR A 53 12.73 -23.34 -7.99
C THR A 53 12.37 -22.00 -7.35
N VAL A 54 12.55 -20.88 -8.06
CA VAL A 54 12.24 -19.53 -7.55
C VAL A 54 11.33 -18.79 -8.53
N PRO A 55 10.32 -18.03 -8.05
CA PRO A 55 9.51 -17.20 -8.91
C PRO A 55 10.40 -16.20 -9.66
N ALA A 56 10.01 -15.88 -10.91
CA ALA A 56 10.65 -14.82 -11.68
C ALA A 56 10.77 -13.54 -10.84
N MET A 57 11.91 -12.85 -10.93
CA MET A 57 12.25 -11.68 -10.09
C MET A 57 11.11 -10.65 -10.07
N ASP A 58 10.48 -10.41 -11.23
CA ASP A 58 9.38 -9.48 -11.43
C ASP A 58 8.16 -9.84 -10.56
N LEU A 59 7.82 -11.13 -10.44
CA LEU A 59 6.71 -11.60 -9.60
C LEU A 59 6.97 -11.36 -8.11
N ARG A 60 8.23 -11.42 -7.67
CA ARG A 60 8.59 -11.11 -6.28
C ARG A 60 8.38 -9.63 -5.98
N ILE A 61 8.76 -8.75 -6.91
CA ILE A 61 8.58 -7.30 -6.76
C ILE A 61 7.10 -6.94 -6.81
N ILE A 62 6.34 -7.51 -7.76
CA ILE A 62 4.88 -7.35 -7.84
C ILE A 62 4.22 -7.73 -6.50
N ASN A 63 4.54 -8.90 -5.97
CA ASN A 63 3.97 -9.36 -4.71
C ASN A 63 4.34 -8.41 -3.56
N GLN A 64 5.58 -7.91 -3.52
CA GLN A 64 6.00 -6.95 -2.51
C GLN A 64 5.22 -5.63 -2.58
N GLU A 65 5.01 -5.06 -3.77
CA GLU A 65 4.22 -3.83 -3.94
C GLU A 65 2.75 -4.05 -3.53
N LEU A 66 2.17 -5.21 -3.84
CA LEU A 66 0.82 -5.58 -3.41
C LEU A 66 0.71 -5.74 -1.88
N VAL A 67 1.71 -6.35 -1.24
CA VAL A 67 1.76 -6.47 0.23
C VAL A 67 1.84 -5.09 0.88
N HIS A 68 2.67 -4.19 0.34
CA HIS A 68 2.79 -2.83 0.85
C HIS A 68 1.51 -2.03 0.69
N ALA A 69 0.84 -2.13 -0.47
CA ALA A 69 -0.46 -1.51 -0.69
C ALA A 69 -1.51 -2.02 0.33
N LYS A 70 -1.55 -3.33 0.56
CA LYS A 70 -2.48 -3.95 1.50
C LYS A 70 -2.27 -3.46 2.93
N GLU A 71 -1.01 -3.40 3.37
CA GLU A 71 -0.65 -2.95 4.73
C GLU A 71 -1.16 -1.52 4.99
N LEU A 72 -0.96 -0.62 4.02
CA LEU A 72 -1.42 0.77 4.11
C LEU A 72 -2.95 0.89 4.09
N VAL A 73 -3.64 0.15 3.22
CA VAL A 73 -5.12 0.12 3.18
C VAL A 73 -5.69 -0.41 4.49
N GLN A 74 -5.13 -1.49 5.05
CA GLN A 74 -5.56 -2.03 6.33
C GLN A 74 -5.40 -1.01 7.46
N SER A 75 -4.30 -0.25 7.45
CA SER A 75 -4.08 0.81 8.42
C SER A 75 -5.16 1.90 8.38
N VAL A 76 -5.59 2.30 7.17
CA VAL A 76 -6.68 3.28 7.01
C VAL A 76 -8.02 2.69 7.46
N MET A 77 -8.32 1.43 7.13
CA MET A 77 -9.54 0.77 7.59
C MET A 77 -9.65 0.72 9.12
N GLU A 78 -8.54 0.44 9.82
CA GLU A 78 -8.50 0.49 11.28
C GLU A 78 -8.69 1.90 11.83
N GLU A 79 -8.10 2.91 11.18
CA GLU A 79 -8.27 4.31 11.60
C GLU A 79 -9.73 4.77 11.46
N MET A 80 -10.37 4.45 10.33
CA MET A 80 -11.79 4.73 10.11
C MET A 80 -12.69 4.04 11.15
N ARG A 81 -12.37 2.78 11.52
CA ARG A 81 -13.09 2.06 12.57
C ARG A 81 -12.96 2.78 13.92
N ARG A 82 -11.76 3.21 14.30
CA ARG A 82 -11.53 3.94 15.57
C ARG A 82 -12.23 5.29 15.58
N LEU A 83 -12.29 6.00 14.45
CA LEU A 83 -13.01 7.27 14.33
C LEU A 83 -14.52 7.07 14.51
N LYS A 84 -15.07 6.00 13.93
CA LYS A 84 -16.48 5.63 14.11
C LYS A 84 -16.80 5.32 15.57
N GLU A 85 -16.01 4.48 16.23
CA GLU A 85 -16.18 4.13 17.65
C GLU A 85 -16.07 5.37 18.57
N LYS A 86 -15.15 6.30 18.27
CA LYS A 86 -15.04 7.57 19.00
C LYS A 86 -16.28 8.45 18.85
N LYS A 87 -16.84 8.52 17.64
CA LYS A 87 -18.05 9.31 17.37
C LYS A 87 -19.28 8.73 18.08
N GLU A 88 -19.36 7.41 18.17
CA GLU A 88 -20.46 6.71 18.87
C GLU A 88 -20.35 6.86 20.40
N ASN A 89 -19.14 6.96 20.94
CA ASN A 89 -18.87 7.12 22.38
C ASN A 89 -18.78 8.58 22.85
N GLN A 90 -19.03 9.57 21.99
CA GLN A 90 -19.10 10.96 22.42
C GLN A 90 -20.40 11.21 23.19
N PRO A 91 -20.35 11.64 24.47
CA PRO A 91 -21.54 12.06 25.18
C PRO A 91 -22.17 13.25 24.44
N PHE A 92 -23.50 13.24 24.32
CA PHE A 92 -24.26 14.40 23.87
C PHE A 92 -23.93 15.57 24.81
N GLU A 93 -23.16 16.55 24.34
CA GLU A 93 -23.09 17.86 25.00
C GLU A 93 -24.38 18.61 24.65
N GLU A 94 -25.19 18.90 25.67
CA GLU A 94 -26.40 19.74 25.63
C GLU A 94 -26.08 21.22 25.39
#